data_AF-A0A1W6ZG21-F1
#
_entry.id   AF-A0A1W6ZG21-F1
#
_cell.length_a   1.000
_cell.length_b   1.000
_cell.length_c   1.000
_cell.angle_alpha   90.00
_cell.angle_beta   90.00
_cell.angle_gamma   90.00
#
_symmetry.space_group_name_H-M   'P 1'
#
loop_
_entity.id
_entity.type
_entity.pdbx_description
1 polymer ?
#
loop_
_entity_poly.entity_id
_entity_poly.type
_entity_poly.pdbx_seq_one_letter_code
_entity_poly.pdbx_strand_id
1 'polypeptide(L)' 'MKFDVYGRFALEVLHTTRGWEVYRLTDGKHVRADDIIIPADMAVGDIAAYLDDLLHEISRPGDRIVEL' A
#
# COMPACT_ATOMS: atom_id res chain seq x y z
N MET A 1 1.45 -8.04 4.10
CA MET A 1 2.62 -7.14 4.13
C MET A 1 2.16 -5.78 4.61
N LYS A 2 3.01 -5.03 5.31
CA LYS A 2 2.67 -3.69 5.78
C LYS A 2 3.62 -2.68 5.17
N PHE A 3 3.12 -1.50 4.85
CA PHE A 3 3.88 -0.43 4.22
C PHE A 3 3.63 0.87 4.96
N ASP A 4 4.69 1.58 5.28
CA ASP A 4 4.62 3.00 5.64
C ASP A 4 4.59 3.84 4.37
N VAL A 5 3.55 4.65 4.23
CA VAL A 5 3.36 5.53 3.08
C VAL A 5 3.89 6.91 3.45
N TYR A 6 5.16 7.15 3.09
CA TYR A 6 5.82 8.45 3.21
C TYR A 6 5.80 9.03 4.65
N GLY A 7 5.79 8.20 5.69
CA GLY A 7 5.67 8.61 7.09
C GLY A 7 4.32 9.21 7.47
N ARG A 8 3.28 9.02 6.66
CA ARG A 8 1.95 9.67 6.83
C ARG A 8 0.90 8.71 7.37
N PHE A 9 0.85 7.50 6.82
CA PHE A 9 -0.08 6.46 7.24
C PHE A 9 0.46 5.09 6.80
N ALA A 10 -0.06 4.03 7.41
CA ALA A 10 0.32 2.67 7.04
C ALA A 10 -0.78 1.97 6.23
N LEU A 11 -0.36 1.16 5.27
CA LEU A 11 -1.20 0.23 4.54
C LEU A 11 -0.86 -1.20 4.95
N GLU A 12 -1.87 -2.05 5.02
CA GLU A 12 -1.71 -3.49 5.02
C GLU A 12 -2.23 -4.04 3.70
N VAL A 13 -1.38 -4.81 3.03
CA VAL A 13 -1.66 -5.47 1.75
C VAL A 13 -1.70 -6.96 1.98
N LEU A 14 -2.85 -7.57 1.70
CA LEU A 14 -3.10 -9.00 1.85
C LEU A 14 -3.28 -9.63 0.47
N HIS A 15 -2.64 -10.77 0.26
CA HIS A 15 -2.89 -11.60 -0.91
C HIS A 15 -3.99 -12.60 -0.57
N THR A 16 -5.13 -12.52 -1.26
CA THR A 16 -6.27 -13.42 -1.06
C THR A 16 -6.55 -14.22 -2.32
N THR A 17 -7.48 -15.17 -2.24
CA THR A 17 -7.93 -15.94 -3.41
C THR A 17 -8.62 -15.11 -4.48
N ARG A 18 -8.97 -13.85 -4.17
CA ARG A 18 -9.62 -12.89 -5.08
C ARG A 18 -8.66 -11.83 -5.62
N GLY A 19 -7.36 -11.96 -5.32
CA GLY A 19 -6.33 -11.00 -5.67
C GLY A 19 -5.86 -10.20 -4.44
N TRP A 20 -5.41 -8.98 -4.68
CA TRP A 20 -4.85 -8.13 -3.64
C TRP A 20 -5.91 -7.31 -2.93
N GLU A 21 -5.73 -7.21 -1.63
CA GLU A 21 -6.64 -6.52 -0.73
C GLU A 21 -5.86 -5.49 0.07
N VAL A 22 -6.26 -4.23 0.01
CA VAL A 22 -5.54 -3.13 0.66
C VAL A 22 -6.38 -2.52 1.76
N TYR A 23 -5.77 -2.34 2.92
CA TYR A 23 -6.37 -1.74 4.09
C TYR A 23 -5.50 -0.60 4.60
N ARG A 24 -6.13 0.51 4.95
CA ARG A 24 -5.49 1.58 5.72
C ARG A 24 -5.54 1.23 7.20
N LEU A 25 -4.37 1.26 7.84
CA LEU A 25 -4.24 1.11 9.28
C LEU A 25 -4.52 2.45 9.94
N THR A 26 -5.58 2.50 10.75
CA THR A 26 -5.97 3.64 11.59
C THR A 26 -5.97 3.20 13.04
N ASP A 27 -6.19 4.11 14.00
CA ASP A 27 -6.12 3.82 15.44
C ASP A 27 -6.97 2.60 15.85
N GLY A 28 -6.30 1.44 15.92
CA GLY A 28 -6.87 0.13 16.24
C GLY A 28 -7.77 -0.49 15.16
N LYS A 29 -7.86 0.05 13.95
CA LYS A 29 -8.79 -0.42 12.91
C LYS A 29 -8.14 -0.60 11.54
N HIS A 30 -8.62 -1.61 10.83
CA HIS A 30 -8.30 -1.85 9.42
C HIS A 30 -9.49 -1.36 8.59
N VAL A 31 -9.29 -0.28 7.84
CA VAL A 31 -10.32 0.29 6.96
C VAL A 31 -9.97 -0.07 5.54
N ARG A 32 -10.92 -0.61 4.78
CA ARG A 32 -10.68 -0.96 3.39
C ARG A 32 -10.29 0.29 2.57
N ALA A 33 -9.24 0.19 1.78
CA ALA A 33 -8.80 1.24 0.86
C ALA A 33 -9.26 0.89 -0.56
N ASP A 34 -10.57 1.03 -0.82
CA ASP A 34 -11.18 0.67 -2.12
C ASP A 34 -10.71 1.57 -3.27
N ASP A 35 -10.06 2.69 -2.95
CA ASP A 35 -9.39 3.61 -3.88
C ASP A 35 -8.03 3.07 -4.37
N ILE A 36 -7.48 2.03 -3.75
CA ILE A 36 -6.20 1.41 -4.12
C ILE A 36 -6.46 0.02 -4.70
N ILE A 37 -6.24 -0.12 -6.00
CA ILE A 37 -6.41 -1.38 -6.73
C ILE A 37 -5.05 -1.88 -7.18
N ILE A 38 -4.59 -3.02 -6.65
CA ILE A 38 -3.36 -3.68 -7.11
C ILE A 38 -3.75 -4.79 -8.12
N PRO A 39 -3.17 -4.83 -9.33
CA PRO A 39 -3.38 -5.90 -10.30
C PRO A 39 -3.14 -7.29 -9.69
N ALA A 40 -4.06 -8.24 -9.95
CA ALA A 40 -4.03 -9.56 -9.29
C ALA A 40 -2.78 -10.40 -9.59
N ASP A 41 -2.11 -10.13 -10.71
CA ASP A 41 -0.87 -10.78 -11.17
C ASP A 41 0.40 -10.05 -10.73
N MET A 42 0.28 -8.95 -9.97
CA MET A 42 1.40 -8.20 -9.43
C MET A 42 2.28 -9.10 -8.55
N ALA A 43 3.59 -9.14 -8.83
CA ALA A 43 4.52 -9.88 -8.00
C ALA A 43 4.68 -9.19 -6.64
N VAL A 44 4.84 -10.00 -5.60
CA VAL A 44 4.97 -9.53 -4.20
C VAL A 44 6.06 -8.45 -4.06
N GLY A 45 7.21 -8.66 -4.72
CA GLY A 45 8.35 -7.75 -4.66
C GLY A 45 8.13 -6.40 -5.37
N ASP A 46 7.13 -6.29 -6.23
CA ASP A 46 6.84 -5.08 -7.00
C ASP A 46 5.80 -4.19 -6.31
N ILE A 47 5.14 -4.69 -5.25
CA ILE A 47 4.05 -3.97 -4.58
C ILE A 47 4.52 -2.63 -3.99
N ALA A 48 5.71 -2.57 -3.38
CA ALA A 48 6.23 -1.33 -2.83
C ALA A 48 6.40 -0.26 -3.92
N ALA A 49 7.03 -0.63 -5.04
CA ALA A 49 7.25 0.28 -6.18
C ALA A 49 5.94 0.69 -6.83
N TYR A 50 5.00 -0.25 -6.99
CA TYR A 50 3.67 0.03 -7.52
C TYR A 50 2.91 1.05 -6.66
N LEU A 51 2.94 0.88 -5.33
CA LEU A 51 2.31 1.82 -4.41
C LEU A 51 2.99 3.20 -4.44
N ASP A 52 4.32 3.24 -4.59
CA ASP A 52 5.11 4.47 -4.68
C ASP A 52 4.68 5.27 -5.93
N ASP A 53 4.63 4.59 -7.08
CA ASP A 53 4.13 5.15 -8.34
C ASP A 53 2.67 5.59 -8.26
N LEU A 54 1.79 4.80 -7.64
CA LEU A 54 0.36 5.13 -7.54
C LEU A 54 0.11 6.36 -6.65
N LEU A 55 0.87 6.50 -5.57
CA LEU A 55 0.65 7.52 -4.53
C LEU A 55 1.62 8.70 -4.64
N HIS A 56 2.43 8.80 -5.70
CA HIS A 56 3.48 9.82 -5.84
C HIS A 56 2.98 11.26 -5.69
N GLU A 57 1.71 11.55 -6.00
CA GLU A 57 1.11 12.89 -5.87
C GLU A 57 1.12 13.44 -4.44
N ILE A 58 1.13 12.56 -3.43
CA ILE A 58 1.18 12.96 -2.02
C ILE A 58 2.60 12.89 -1.41
N SER A 59 3.59 12.49 -2.21
CA SER A 59 4.99 12.41 -1.82
C SER A 59 5.65 13.80 -1.75
N ARG A 60 6.80 13.88 -1.08
CA ARG A 60 7.76 14.99 -1.15
C ARG A 60 9.09 14.49 -1.73
N PRO A 61 9.96 15.39 -2.23
CA PRO A 61 11.29 14.98 -2.69
C PRO A 61 12.05 14.18 -1.61
N GLY A 62 12.40 12.94 -1.95
CA GLY A 62 13.12 12.02 -1.06
C GLY A 62 12.23 11.08 -0.23
N ASP A 63 10.91 11.26 -0.26
CA ASP A 63 9.98 10.31 0.34
C ASP A 63 10.02 8.97 -0.42
N ARG A 64 9.79 7.87 0.29
CA ARG A 64 9.63 6.52 -0.25
C ARG A 64 8.62 5.74 0.55
N ILE A 65 7.91 4.83 -0.09
CA ILE A 65 7.16 3.79 0.61
C ILE A 65 8.13 2.73 1.13
N VAL A 66 8.00 2.38 2.41
CA VAL A 66 8.89 1.42 3.09
C VAL A 66 8.07 0.25 3.61
N GLU A 67 8.52 -0.98 3.36
CA GLU A 67 7.92 -2.17 3.98
C GLU A 67 8.27 -2.23 5.48
N LEU A 68 7.26 -2.55 6.32
CA LEU A 68 7.33 -2.60 7.78
C LEU A 68 7.46 -4.02 8.34
#